data_AF-A0AAD8IER3-F1
#
_entry.id   AF-A0AAD8IER3-F1
#
_cell.length_a   1.000
_cell.length_b   1.000
_cell.length_c   1.000
_cell.angle_alpha   90.00
_cell.angle_beta   90.00
_cell.angle_gamma   90.00
#
_symmetry.space_group_name_H-M   'P 1'
#
loop_
_entity.id
_entity.type
_entity.pdbx_description
1 polymer ?
#
loop_
_entity_poly.entity_id
_entity_poly.type
_entity_poly.pdbx_seq_one_letter_code
_entity_poly.pdbx_strand_id
1 'polypeptide(L)'
;MKAVILKIFPDSMHRLCMWHIIQKFPNKLGVVFYAESLFMEKLNKFVWNNNLVPEEFEQGWHSVLEEYNLSDHSWLKEMFELRHFWIPAYFMDKSMGGLLRTTSRSESSNFYFNHFVQKGDTLYEF
;
A
#
# COMPACT_ATOMS: atom_id res chain seq x y z
N MET A 1 -17.38 -0.78 -5.75
CA MET A 1 -16.39 -1.00 -6.85
C MET A 1 -15.93 -2.44 -6.96
N LYS A 2 -15.39 -3.08 -5.92
CA LYS A 2 -14.83 -4.45 -5.98
C LYS A 2 -15.77 -5.51 -6.60
N ALA A 3 -17.04 -5.54 -6.19
CA ALA A 3 -18.03 -6.48 -6.73
C ALA A 3 -18.39 -6.23 -8.21
N VAL A 4 -18.28 -4.99 -8.68
CA VAL A 4 -18.60 -4.61 -10.07
C VAL A 4 -17.45 -4.98 -11.00
N ILE A 5 -16.20 -4.83 -10.54
CA ILE A 5 -15.01 -5.20 -11.32
C ILE A 5 -15.02 -6.70 -11.61
N LEU A 6 -15.26 -7.56 -10.62
CA LEU A 6 -15.29 -9.01 -10.82
C LEU A 6 -16.44 -9.45 -11.75
N LYS A 7 -17.52 -8.69 -11.81
CA LYS A 7 -18.67 -8.98 -12.69
C LYS A 7 -18.39 -8.61 -14.15
N ILE A 8 -17.64 -7.53 -14.39
CA ILE A 8 -17.37 -7.00 -15.74
C ILE A 8 -16.03 -7.50 -16.29
N PHE A 9 -15.04 -7.68 -15.42
CA PHE A 9 -13.68 -8.10 -15.72
C PHE A 9 -13.28 -9.26 -14.79
N PRO A 10 -13.77 -10.49 -15.05
CA PRO A 10 -13.57 -11.64 -14.16
C PRO A 10 -12.10 -12.05 -14.03
N ASP A 11 -11.30 -11.82 -15.08
CA ASP A 11 -9.87 -12.15 -15.09
C ASP A 11 -8.99 -11.05 -14.48
N SER A 12 -9.58 -9.90 -14.13
CA SER A 12 -8.85 -8.80 -13.50
C SER A 12 -8.75 -8.97 -12.00
N MET A 13 -7.54 -8.79 -11.46
CA MET A 13 -7.32 -8.76 -10.02
C MET A 13 -7.23 -7.33 -9.52
N HIS A 14 -8.15 -6.97 -8.62
CA HIS A 14 -8.11 -5.66 -7.97
C HIS A 14 -7.03 -5.62 -6.89
N ARG A 15 -6.15 -4.61 -6.96
CA ARG A 15 -5.08 -4.36 -6.00
C ARG A 15 -5.24 -2.97 -5.38
N LEU A 16 -4.97 -2.88 -4.09
CA LEU A 16 -4.81 -1.59 -3.42
C LEU A 16 -3.39 -1.07 -3.61
N CYS A 17 -3.26 0.22 -3.94
CA CYS A 17 -1.97 0.85 -4.16
C CYS A 17 -1.18 0.95 -2.85
N MET A 18 -0.07 0.23 -2.76
CA MET A 18 0.80 0.20 -1.58
C MET A 18 1.28 1.59 -1.17
N TRP A 19 1.66 2.43 -2.14
CA TRP A 19 2.11 3.79 -1.86
C TRP A 19 1.06 4.62 -1.14
N HIS A 20 -0.19 4.60 -1.62
CA HIS A 20 -1.28 5.31 -0.97
C HIS A 20 -1.59 4.76 0.43
N ILE A 21 -1.37 3.46 0.66
CA ILE A 21 -1.48 2.85 1.99
C ILE A 21 -0.36 3.39 2.90
N ILE A 22 0.90 3.37 2.44
CA ILE A 22 2.07 3.88 3.18
C ILE A 22 1.92 5.37 3.51
N GLN A 23 1.43 6.19 2.59
CA GLN A 23 1.18 7.62 2.81
C GLN A 23 0.15 7.91 3.93
N LYS A 24 -0.69 6.93 4.29
CA LYS A 24 -1.64 7.08 5.40
C LYS A 24 -1.02 6.79 6.77
N PHE A 25 0.14 6.14 6.85
CA PHE A 25 0.77 5.77 8.12
C PHE A 25 1.03 6.97 9.04
N PRO A 26 1.60 8.10 8.59
CA PRO A 26 1.82 9.26 9.47
C PRO A 26 0.52 9.78 10.09
N ASN A 27 -0.57 9.80 9.30
CA ASN A 27 -1.88 10.25 9.76
C ASN A 27 -2.55 9.25 10.72
N LYS A 28 -2.19 7.97 10.65
CA LYS A 28 -2.81 6.89 11.42
C LYS A 28 -2.06 6.57 12.71
N LEU A 29 -0.73 6.66 12.70
CA LEU A 29 0.14 6.36 13.84
C LEU A 29 0.67 7.61 14.55
N GLY A 30 0.47 8.78 13.95
CA GLY A 30 1.03 10.05 14.41
C GLY A 30 2.36 10.37 13.71
N VAL A 31 2.50 11.63 13.29
CA VAL A 31 3.64 12.10 12.50
C VAL A 31 4.96 11.98 13.27
N VAL A 32 4.94 12.26 14.57
CA VAL A 32 6.13 12.18 15.44
C VAL A 32 6.62 10.74 15.54
N PHE A 33 5.71 9.80 15.83
CA PHE A 33 6.03 8.38 15.86
C PHE A 33 6.56 7.92 14.50
N TYR A 34 5.91 8.30 13.40
CA TYR A 34 6.35 7.93 12.06
C TYR A 34 7.76 8.46 11.71
N ALA A 35 8.08 9.69 12.10
CA ALA A 35 9.33 10.36 11.73
C ALA A 35 10.53 9.95 12.60
N GLU A 36 10.31 9.69 13.89
CA GLU A 36 11.40 9.43 14.85
C GLU A 36 11.65 7.94 15.09
N SER A 37 10.74 7.06 14.65
CA SER A 37 10.88 5.63 14.89
C SER A 37 11.56 4.89 13.73
N LEU A 38 12.38 3.90 14.07
CA LEU A 38 12.86 2.87 13.13
C LEU A 38 11.74 1.90 12.68
N PHE A 39 10.50 2.11 13.16
CA PHE A 39 9.34 1.27 12.88
C PHE A 39 9.09 1.14 11.38
N MET A 40 9.03 2.27 10.68
CA MET A 40 8.73 2.25 9.25
C MET A 40 9.85 1.64 8.43
N GLU A 41 11.11 1.83 8.85
CA GLU A 41 12.24 1.17 8.20
C GLU A 41 12.14 -0.36 8.32
N LYS A 42 11.84 -0.86 9.53
CA LYS A 42 11.64 -2.29 9.78
C LYS A 42 10.43 -2.84 9.04
N LEU A 43 9.29 -2.15 9.11
CA LEU A 43 8.07 -2.58 8.44
C LEU A 43 8.23 -2.61 6.91
N ASN A 44 8.89 -1.60 6.34
CA ASN A 44 9.14 -1.51 4.90
C ASN A 44 9.99 -2.67 4.37
N LYS A 45 10.88 -3.25 5.19
CA LYS A 45 11.66 -4.45 4.81
C LYS A 45 10.77 -5.66 4.53
N PHE A 46 9.59 -5.73 5.12
CA PHE A 46 8.62 -6.80 4.85
C PHE A 46 7.60 -6.38 3.79
N VAL A 47 7.08 -5.15 3.86
CA VAL A 47 6.04 -4.66 2.95
C VAL A 47 6.51 -4.59 1.50
N TRP A 48 7.75 -4.14 1.25
CA TRP A 48 8.27 -3.94 -0.11
C TRP A 48 9.08 -5.12 -0.64
N ASN A 49 9.17 -6.21 0.11
CA ASN A 49 9.96 -7.36 -0.28
C ASN A 49 9.11 -8.30 -1.15
N ASN A 50 9.55 -8.47 -2.40
CA ASN A 50 8.89 -9.34 -3.37
C ASN A 50 9.28 -10.81 -3.18
N ASN A 51 10.34 -11.12 -2.47
CA ASN A 51 10.85 -12.49 -2.39
C ASN A 51 10.33 -13.23 -1.15
N LEU A 52 9.50 -12.58 -0.32
CA LEU A 52 8.92 -13.23 0.85
C LEU A 52 7.77 -14.14 0.43
N VAL A 53 7.70 -15.29 1.09
CA VAL A 53 6.46 -16.06 1.13
C VAL A 53 5.46 -15.42 2.11
N PRO A 54 4.15 -15.64 1.96
CA PRO A 54 3.13 -15.09 2.85
C PRO A 54 3.44 -15.26 4.34
N GLU A 55 3.93 -16.43 4.73
CA GLU A 55 4.24 -16.78 6.12
C GLU A 55 5.38 -15.92 6.69
N GLU A 56 6.42 -15.66 5.91
CA GLU A 56 7.54 -14.79 6.32
C GLU A 56 7.08 -13.33 6.47
N PHE A 57 6.19 -12.87 5.57
CA PHE A 57 5.58 -11.55 5.70
C PHE A 57 4.73 -11.46 6.97
N GLU A 58 3.85 -12.43 7.23
CA GLU A 58 2.97 -12.41 8.41
C GLU A 58 3.80 -12.41 9.71
N GLN A 59 4.82 -13.27 9.80
CA GLN A 59 5.73 -13.30 10.96
C GLN A 59 6.48 -11.97 11.15
N GLY A 60 7.04 -11.41 10.08
CA GLY A 60 7.75 -10.13 10.13
C GLY A 60 6.84 -8.96 10.52
N TRP A 61 5.62 -8.93 9.96
CA TRP A 61 4.60 -7.95 10.32
C TRP A 61 4.27 -8.01 11.81
N HIS A 62 3.95 -9.19 12.34
CA HIS A 62 3.61 -9.35 13.75
C HIS A 62 4.79 -9.02 14.68
N SER A 63 6.00 -9.45 14.33
CA SER A 63 7.20 -9.15 15.12
C SER A 63 7.45 -7.65 15.24
N VAL A 64 7.28 -6.89 14.15
CA VAL A 64 7.42 -5.43 14.18
C VAL A 64 6.29 -4.77 14.97
N LEU A 65 5.05 -5.27 14.89
CA LEU A 65 3.96 -4.69 15.69
C LEU A 65 4.14 -4.94 17.19
N GLU A 66 4.62 -6.12 17.58
CA GLU A 66 4.88 -6.47 18.97
C GLU A 66 6.00 -5.63 19.57
N GLU A 67 7.11 -5.44 18.85
CA GLU A 67 8.24 -4.63 19.30
C GLU A 67 7.83 -3.19 19.66
N TYR A 68 6.87 -2.63 18.92
CA TYR A 68 6.38 -1.26 19.11
C TYR A 68 5.07 -1.17 19.89
N ASN A 69 4.58 -2.26 20.48
CA ASN A 69 3.30 -2.34 21.20
C ASN A 69 2.09 -1.86 20.36
N LEU A 70 2.11 -2.13 19.06
CA LEU A 70 1.08 -1.74 18.09
C LEU A 70 0.16 -2.90 17.68
N SER A 71 0.31 -4.07 18.30
CA SER A 71 -0.47 -5.28 18.00
C SER A 71 -1.98 -5.06 18.08
N ASP A 72 -2.44 -4.17 18.97
CA ASP A 72 -3.87 -3.86 19.14
C ASP A 72 -4.38 -2.66 18.33
N HIS A 73 -3.53 -2.06 17.50
CA HIS A 73 -3.91 -0.90 16.70
C HIS A 73 -4.92 -1.27 15.61
N SER A 74 -6.16 -0.76 15.75
CA SER A 74 -7.31 -1.13 14.92
C SER A 74 -7.08 -0.95 13.41
N TRP A 75 -6.45 0.15 13.00
CA TRP A 75 -6.14 0.36 11.58
C TRP A 75 -5.06 -0.59 11.04
N LEU A 76 -4.10 -1.00 11.88
CA LEU A 76 -3.05 -1.93 11.43
C LEU A 76 -3.61 -3.35 11.30
N LYS A 77 -4.54 -3.74 12.18
CA LYS A 77 -5.35 -4.96 12.02
C LYS A 77 -6.11 -4.95 10.70
N GLU A 78 -6.78 -3.84 10.37
CA GLU A 78 -7.48 -3.70 9.08
C GLU A 78 -6.52 -3.85 7.87
N MET A 79 -5.33 -3.23 7.92
CA MET A 79 -4.35 -3.36 6.83
C MET A 79 -3.83 -4.79 6.70
N PHE A 80 -3.69 -5.50 7.82
CA PHE A 80 -3.35 -6.91 7.83
C PHE A 80 -4.46 -7.80 7.24
N GLU A 81 -5.73 -7.55 7.55
CA GLU A 81 -6.85 -8.28 6.91
C GLU A 81 -6.86 -8.06 5.39
N LEU A 82 -6.50 -6.86 4.94
CA LEU A 82 -6.43 -6.53 3.53
C LEU A 82 -5.15 -7.00 2.83
N ARG A 83 -4.19 -7.66 3.52
CA ARG A 83 -2.85 -8.00 2.99
C ARG A 83 -2.85 -8.67 1.62
N HIS A 84 -3.79 -9.58 1.37
CA HIS A 84 -3.98 -10.27 0.07
C HIS A 84 -4.25 -9.32 -1.11
N PHE A 85 -4.63 -8.08 -0.85
CA PHE A 85 -4.93 -7.08 -1.88
C PHE A 85 -3.80 -6.08 -2.12
N TRP A 86 -2.72 -6.08 -1.33
CA TRP A 86 -1.66 -5.07 -1.49
C TRP A 86 -0.24 -5.59 -1.23
N ILE A 87 -0.05 -6.68 -0.52
CA ILE A 87 1.27 -7.20 -0.19
C ILE A 87 1.82 -8.07 -1.34
N PRO A 88 3.04 -7.81 -1.86
CA PRO A 88 3.63 -8.54 -2.97
C PRO A 88 3.69 -10.06 -2.79
N ALA A 89 3.93 -10.55 -1.57
CA ALA A 89 4.02 -11.98 -1.25
C ALA A 89 2.78 -12.80 -1.71
N TYR A 90 1.60 -12.18 -1.77
CA TYR A 90 0.34 -12.83 -2.20
C TYR A 90 0.10 -12.76 -3.71
N PHE A 91 1.08 -12.30 -4.47
CA PHE A 91 0.98 -12.06 -5.90
C PHE A 91 2.13 -12.70 -6.70
N MET A 92 2.95 -13.51 -6.04
CA MET A 92 4.16 -14.09 -6.62
C MET A 92 3.90 -15.13 -7.71
N ASP A 93 2.73 -15.74 -7.70
CA ASP A 93 2.24 -16.66 -8.72
C ASP A 93 1.82 -15.96 -10.02
N LYS A 94 1.80 -14.62 -10.05
CA LYS A 94 1.28 -13.81 -11.16
C LYS A 94 2.39 -12.99 -11.80
N SER A 95 2.60 -13.15 -13.10
CA SER A 95 3.49 -12.27 -13.86
C SER A 95 2.90 -10.86 -13.95
N MET A 96 3.41 -9.92 -13.16
CA MET A 96 2.93 -8.53 -13.12
C MET A 96 3.90 -7.52 -13.74
N GLY A 97 4.80 -7.95 -14.63
CA GLY A 97 5.64 -7.07 -15.44
C GLY A 97 6.45 -6.01 -14.66
N GLY A 98 6.83 -6.29 -13.40
CA GLY A 98 7.51 -5.33 -12.53
C GLY A 98 6.64 -4.21 -11.94
N LEU A 99 5.33 -4.19 -12.23
CA LEU A 99 4.39 -3.17 -11.75
C LEU A 99 4.06 -3.27 -10.26
N LEU A 100 4.47 -4.36 -9.60
CA LEU A 100 4.23 -4.60 -8.17
C LEU A 100 4.78 -3.46 -7.30
N ARG A 101 5.88 -2.84 -7.73
CA ARG A 101 6.62 -1.82 -6.95
C ARG A 101 6.56 -0.42 -7.56
N THR A 102 6.06 -0.23 -8.78
CA THR A 102 6.17 1.07 -9.46
C THR A 102 5.08 2.03 -9.00
N THR A 103 5.47 2.95 -8.14
CA THR A 103 4.68 4.12 -7.75
C THR A 103 4.74 5.22 -8.80
N SER A 104 5.71 5.14 -9.71
CA SER A 104 5.98 6.08 -10.80
C SER A 104 4.73 6.51 -11.58
N ARG A 105 3.79 5.60 -11.88
CA ARG A 105 2.57 5.96 -12.63
C ARG A 105 1.58 6.78 -11.80
N SER A 106 1.39 6.41 -10.54
CA SER A 106 0.56 7.20 -9.62
C SER A 106 1.23 8.51 -9.24
N GLU A 107 2.56 8.51 -9.05
CA GLU A 107 3.34 9.68 -8.68
C GLU A 107 3.45 10.69 -9.81
N SER A 108 3.64 10.26 -11.06
CA SER A 108 3.67 11.16 -12.22
C SER A 108 2.33 11.86 -12.42
N SER A 109 1.23 11.11 -12.31
CA SER A 109 -0.12 11.65 -12.40
C SER A 109 -0.40 12.61 -11.24
N ASN A 110 -0.11 12.21 -10.00
CA ASN A 110 -0.30 13.04 -8.82
C ASN A 110 0.58 14.31 -8.86
N PHE A 111 1.83 14.20 -9.32
CA PHE A 111 2.71 15.33 -9.53
C PHE A 111 2.08 16.31 -10.53
N TYR A 112 1.58 15.81 -11.66
CA TYR A 112 0.95 16.65 -12.65
C TYR A 112 -0.25 17.42 -12.08
N PHE A 113 -1.20 16.72 -11.45
CA PHE A 113 -2.39 17.36 -10.88
C PHE A 113 -2.08 18.34 -9.75
N ASN A 114 -1.10 18.03 -8.89
CA ASN A 114 -0.73 18.94 -7.80
C ASN A 114 -0.03 20.22 -8.28
N HIS A 115 0.64 20.19 -9.44
CA HIS A 115 1.43 21.33 -9.92
C HIS A 115 0.74 22.12 -11.04
N PHE A 116 -0.10 21.47 -11.84
CA PHE A 116 -0.67 22.06 -13.05
C PHE A 116 -2.19 22.22 -13.02
N VAL A 117 -2.87 21.77 -11.96
CA VAL A 117 -4.32 21.94 -11.82
C VAL A 117 -4.65 22.77 -10.59
N GLN A 118 -5.38 23.86 -10.80
CA GLN A 118 -5.87 24.77 -9.77
C GLN A 118 -7.36 24.59 -9.52
N LYS A 119 -7.81 25.07 -8.35
CA LYS A 119 -9.22 25.01 -7.96
C LYS A 119 -10.04 25.96 -8.84
N GLY A 120 -10.69 25.42 -9.86
CA GLY A 120 -11.47 26.18 -10.85
C GLY A 120 -11.23 25.72 -12.28
N ASP A 121 -10.20 24.92 -12.53
CA ASP A 121 -9.91 24.38 -13.85
C ASP A 121 -11.02 23.41 -14.30
N THR A 122 -11.47 23.58 -15.53
CA THR A 122 -12.47 22.73 -16.17
C THR A 122 -11.78 21.72 -17.08
N LEU A 123 -12.27 20.46 -17.07
CA LEU A 123 -11.83 19.38 -17.97
C LEU A 123 -12.32 19.61 -19.41
N TYR A 124 -11.99 20.75 -20.03
CA TYR A 124 -12.48 21.07 -21.37
C TYR A 124 -11.60 20.49 -22.48
N GLU A 125 -10.33 20.18 -22.19
CA GLU A 125 -9.41 19.50 -23.11
C GLU A 125 -8.53 18.50 -22.34
N PHE A 126 -8.93 17.23 -22.36
CA PHE A 126 -8.09 16.06 -22.06
C PHE A 126 -8.36 15.00 -23.14
#